data_AF-A0A538HY30-F1
#
_entry.id   AF-A0A538HY30-F1
#
_cell.length_a   1.000
_cell.length_b   1.000
_cell.length_c   1.000
_cell.angle_alpha   90.00
_cell.angle_beta   90.00
_cell.angle_gamma   90.00
#
_symmetry.space_group_name_H-M   'P 1'
#
loop_
_entity.id
_entity.type
_entity.pdbx_description
1 polymer ?
#
loop_
_entity_poly.entity_id
_entity_poly.type
_entity_poly.pdbx_seq_one_letter_code
_entity_poly.pdbx_strand_id
1 'polypeptide(L)'
;MVTGLRASRGRRAERAVSARPWTGVKDAAVGETAIVVLVPEAEPLVGAWRRVHTDDGRHGMPPHVTLIYPFVDDSALPRQVAGVGTVVGCFEAFDCAFAETARFDGVLYLSPAQDEIFRAMTDALARAYPDNPPYGGRYDDVVPHLTVAESGNAALLASIEREVRARLPIATHVAAASLMHFVDGRWREHTSVALA
;
A
#
# COMPACT_ATOMS: atom_id res chain seq x y z
N MET A 1 14.31 -42.85 3.92
CA MET A 1 14.26 -41.96 2.75
C MET A 1 12.86 -41.37 2.68
N VAL A 2 12.67 -40.13 3.13
CA VAL A 2 11.36 -39.47 3.13
C VAL A 2 11.46 -38.31 2.14
N THR A 3 10.88 -38.50 0.96
CA THR A 3 10.76 -37.50 -0.09
C THR A 3 9.64 -36.53 0.27
N GLY A 4 10.01 -35.32 0.71
CA GLY A 4 9.08 -34.22 0.93
C GLY A 4 8.64 -33.59 -0.38
N LEU A 5 7.35 -33.71 -0.67
CA LEU A 5 6.65 -33.05 -1.78
C LEU A 5 6.65 -31.53 -1.53
N ARG A 6 7.47 -30.77 -2.26
CA ARG A 6 7.38 -29.30 -2.30
C ARG A 6 6.11 -28.94 -3.08
N ALA A 7 5.11 -28.44 -2.36
CA ALA A 7 3.99 -27.75 -2.98
C ALA A 7 4.52 -26.45 -3.64
N SER A 8 4.58 -26.45 -4.97
CA SER A 8 4.84 -25.25 -5.76
C SER A 8 3.64 -24.31 -5.62
N ARG A 9 3.76 -23.26 -4.79
CA ARG A 9 2.85 -22.12 -4.86
C ARG A 9 3.06 -21.46 -6.23
N GLY A 10 2.03 -21.54 -7.08
CA GLY A 10 2.07 -21.00 -8.42
C GLY A 10 2.31 -19.49 -8.41
N ARG A 11 3.23 -19.04 -9.27
CA ARG A 11 3.41 -17.62 -9.59
C ARG A 11 2.05 -17.05 -10.04
N ARG A 12 1.46 -16.16 -9.25
CA ARG A 12 0.31 -15.36 -9.68
C ARG A 12 0.85 -14.27 -10.63
N ALA A 13 1.07 -14.66 -11.88
CA ALA A 13 1.42 -13.76 -12.96
C ALA A 13 0.15 -13.06 -13.48
N GLU A 14 0.27 -11.74 -13.67
CA GLU A 14 -0.40 -10.94 -14.69
C GLU A 14 -1.90 -11.22 -14.91
N ARG A 15 -2.74 -10.75 -13.98
CA ARG A 15 -4.10 -10.35 -14.38
C ARG A 15 -4.09 -8.85 -14.56
N ALA A 16 -4.41 -8.40 -15.77
CA ALA A 16 -4.78 -7.01 -16.02
C ALA A 16 -5.91 -6.67 -15.05
N VAL A 17 -5.67 -5.73 -14.14
CA VAL A 17 -6.70 -5.25 -13.24
C VAL A 17 -7.72 -4.52 -14.10
N SER A 18 -8.97 -4.98 -14.15
CA SER A 18 -10.02 -4.25 -14.83
C SER A 18 -10.16 -2.88 -14.16
N ALA A 19 -9.78 -1.83 -14.90
CA ALA A 19 -9.77 -0.46 -14.41
C ALA A 19 -10.90 0.33 -15.04
N ARG A 20 -11.80 0.88 -14.22
CA ARG A 20 -12.82 1.84 -14.64
C ARG A 20 -12.18 3.22 -14.86
N PRO A 21 -12.74 4.10 -15.71
CA PRO A 21 -12.25 5.48 -15.85
C PRO A 21 -12.16 6.17 -14.48
N TRP A 22 -11.10 6.96 -14.25
CA TRP A 22 -10.93 7.67 -12.99
C TRP A 22 -11.97 8.78 -12.90
N THR A 23 -12.88 8.68 -11.93
CA THR A 23 -13.90 9.70 -11.64
C THR A 23 -13.55 10.54 -10.42
N GLY A 24 -12.39 10.29 -9.79
CA GLY A 24 -11.92 11.07 -8.65
C GLY A 24 -11.68 12.53 -9.07
N VAL A 25 -12.17 13.46 -8.25
CA VAL A 25 -12.03 14.89 -8.48
C VAL A 25 -10.54 15.24 -8.53
N LYS A 26 -10.04 15.69 -9.69
CA LYS A 26 -8.70 16.26 -9.86
C LYS A 26 -8.67 17.75 -9.52
N ASP A 27 -9.28 18.14 -8.42
CA ASP A 27 -9.09 19.50 -7.91
C ASP A 27 -8.01 19.42 -6.85
N ALA A 28 -6.78 19.71 -7.27
CA ALA A 28 -5.55 19.79 -6.46
C ALA A 28 -5.57 20.92 -5.40
N ALA A 29 -6.76 21.31 -4.94
CA ALA A 29 -7.02 22.34 -3.94
C ALA A 29 -7.66 21.78 -2.66
N VAL A 30 -7.96 20.48 -2.60
CA VAL A 30 -8.66 19.80 -1.51
C VAL A 30 -7.69 18.80 -0.87
N GLY A 31 -7.55 18.81 0.47
CA GLY A 31 -6.47 18.10 1.17
C GLY A 31 -6.63 16.59 1.03
N GLU A 32 -5.82 15.96 0.17
CA GLU A 32 -5.88 14.52 -0.07
C GLU A 32 -5.47 13.76 1.20
N THR A 33 -6.24 12.74 1.56
CA THR A 33 -5.91 11.86 2.68
C THR A 33 -5.89 10.39 2.25
N ALA A 34 -5.18 9.57 3.03
CA ALA A 34 -5.08 8.14 2.81
C ALA A 34 -5.05 7.39 4.16
N ILE A 35 -5.48 6.14 4.15
CA ILE A 35 -5.24 5.18 5.23
C ILE A 35 -4.23 4.16 4.70
N VAL A 36 -3.10 4.04 5.39
CA VAL A 36 -1.98 3.19 4.96
C VAL A 36 -1.41 2.41 6.14
N VAL A 37 -0.70 1.33 5.87
CA VAL A 37 0.23 0.73 6.84
C VAL A 37 1.64 1.12 6.42
N LEU A 38 2.32 1.91 7.26
CA LEU A 38 3.70 2.30 7.02
C LEU A 38 4.65 1.11 7.27
N VAL A 39 5.71 1.02 6.49
CA VAL A 39 6.75 -0.04 6.58
C VAL A 39 8.12 0.64 6.65
N PRO A 40 8.48 1.26 7.78
CA PRO A 40 9.72 2.00 7.92
C PRO A 40 10.96 1.13 7.69
N GLU A 41 10.90 -0.17 7.96
CA GLU A 41 11.98 -1.13 7.72
C GLU A 41 12.34 -1.26 6.23
N ALA A 42 11.42 -0.90 5.32
CA ALA A 42 11.69 -0.89 3.89
C ALA A 42 12.49 0.34 3.44
N GLU A 43 12.49 1.44 4.22
CA GLU A 43 13.10 2.73 3.83
C GLU A 43 14.56 2.61 3.37
N PRO A 44 15.46 1.87 4.06
CA PRO A 44 16.86 1.73 3.62
C PRO A 44 17.01 1.04 2.26
N LEU A 45 16.04 0.23 1.85
CA LEU A 45 16.08 -0.53 0.60
C LEU A 45 15.39 0.19 -0.54
N VAL A 46 14.18 0.72 -0.30
CA VAL A 46 13.29 1.20 -1.37
C VAL A 46 13.12 2.71 -1.38
N GLY A 47 13.42 3.41 -0.28
CA GLY A 47 13.10 4.84 -0.13
C GLY A 47 13.71 5.73 -1.22
N ALA A 48 14.96 5.46 -1.61
CA ALA A 48 15.62 6.21 -2.68
C ALA A 48 14.94 6.02 -4.04
N TRP A 49 14.51 4.79 -4.36
CA TRP A 49 13.77 4.52 -5.59
C TRP A 49 12.42 5.20 -5.59
N ARG A 50 11.68 5.12 -4.47
CA ARG A 50 10.36 5.75 -4.33
C ARG A 50 10.43 7.26 -4.52
N ARG A 51 11.39 7.94 -3.89
CA ARG A 51 11.57 9.41 -4.05
C ARG A 51 11.75 9.86 -5.50
N VAL A 52 12.35 9.02 -6.34
CA VAL A 52 12.64 9.35 -7.74
C VAL A 52 11.51 8.88 -8.67
N HIS A 53 10.98 7.68 -8.41
CA HIS A 53 10.15 6.93 -9.35
C HIS A 53 8.69 6.71 -8.89
N THR A 54 8.24 7.37 -7.83
CA THR A 54 6.82 7.40 -7.42
C THR A 54 6.41 8.84 -7.13
N ASP A 55 5.16 9.19 -7.43
CA ASP A 55 4.68 10.56 -7.19
C ASP A 55 4.54 10.85 -5.69
N ASP A 56 3.90 9.95 -4.94
CA ASP A 56 3.72 10.08 -3.50
C ASP A 56 5.05 10.07 -2.73
N GLY A 57 5.98 9.19 -3.12
CA GLY A 57 7.32 9.10 -2.52
C GLY A 57 8.14 10.37 -2.76
N ARG A 58 8.02 10.99 -3.94
CA ARG A 58 8.64 12.31 -4.22
C ARG A 58 8.12 13.38 -3.26
N HIS A 59 6.85 13.31 -2.90
CA HIS A 59 6.23 14.22 -1.95
C HIS A 59 6.34 13.76 -0.49
N GLY A 60 7.17 12.76 -0.19
CA GLY A 60 7.55 12.40 1.18
C GLY A 60 6.70 11.31 1.83
N MET A 61 5.81 10.64 1.10
CA MET A 61 5.11 9.45 1.62
C MET A 61 6.14 8.35 1.94
N PRO A 62 6.18 7.80 3.16
CA PRO A 62 7.07 6.67 3.47
C PRO A 62 6.67 5.40 2.71
N PRO A 63 7.54 4.37 2.64
CA PRO A 63 7.17 3.06 2.15
C PRO A 63 5.97 2.53 2.93
N HIS A 64 4.96 2.06 2.22
CA HIS A 64 3.69 1.70 2.83
C HIS A 64 2.91 0.71 1.97
N VAL A 65 1.92 0.06 2.59
CA VAL A 65 0.83 -0.64 1.90
C VAL A 65 -0.42 0.22 2.01
N THR A 66 -1.03 0.57 0.88
CA THR A 66 -2.26 1.38 0.87
C THR A 66 -3.46 0.53 1.31
N LEU A 67 -4.26 1.03 2.24
CA LEU A 67 -5.56 0.45 2.58
C LEU A 67 -6.69 1.19 1.87
N ILE A 68 -6.74 2.52 2.00
CA ILE A 68 -7.71 3.40 1.33
C ILE A 68 -6.99 4.64 0.81
N TYR A 69 -7.18 4.95 -0.48
CA TYR A 69 -6.83 6.23 -1.09
C TYR A 69 -7.70 6.46 -2.32
N PRO A 70 -8.20 7.68 -2.59
CA PRO A 70 -8.28 8.78 -1.65
C PRO A 70 -9.29 8.44 -0.54
N PHE A 71 -9.07 9.00 0.65
CA PHE A 71 -10.02 8.93 1.75
C PHE A 71 -10.84 10.23 1.83
N VAL A 72 -11.18 10.72 3.02
CA VAL A 72 -11.97 11.95 3.19
C VAL A 72 -11.12 13.20 2.90
N ASP A 73 -11.76 14.37 2.80
CA ASP A 73 -11.02 15.63 2.82
C ASP A 73 -10.30 15.84 4.18
N ASP A 74 -9.14 16.49 4.15
CA ASP A 74 -8.33 16.79 5.35
C ASP A 74 -9.13 17.49 6.46
N SER A 75 -10.06 18.39 6.13
CA SER A 75 -10.91 19.07 7.14
C SER A 75 -11.92 18.13 7.83
N ALA A 76 -12.20 16.98 7.23
CA ALA A 76 -13.04 15.93 7.79
C ALA A 76 -12.23 14.83 8.49
N LEU A 77 -10.93 14.69 8.20
CA LEU A 77 -10.06 13.64 8.71
C LEU A 77 -10.08 13.50 10.25
N PRO A 78 -10.03 14.59 11.05
CA PRO A 78 -10.03 14.46 12.51
C PRO A 78 -11.29 13.77 13.06
N ARG A 79 -12.44 13.93 12.40
CA ARG A 79 -13.71 13.29 12.81
C ARG A 79 -13.75 11.80 12.49
N GLN A 80 -12.88 11.31 11.62
CA GLN A 80 -12.85 9.90 11.21
C GLN A 80 -11.92 9.03 12.04
N VAL A 81 -10.95 9.62 12.77
CA VAL A 81 -9.91 8.88 13.51
C VAL A 81 -10.49 7.78 14.40
N ALA A 82 -11.50 8.09 15.21
CA ALA A 82 -12.11 7.12 16.13
C ALA A 82 -12.86 5.98 15.39
N GLY A 83 -13.50 6.31 14.27
CA GLY A 83 -14.18 5.32 13.43
C GLY A 83 -13.18 4.37 12.76
N VAL A 84 -12.11 4.91 12.19
CA VAL A 84 -11.03 4.11 11.59
C VAL A 84 -10.38 3.22 12.65
N GLY A 85 -10.10 3.77 13.85
CA GLY A 85 -9.58 2.99 14.97
C GLY A 85 -10.49 1.86 15.41
N THR A 86 -11.82 2.05 15.39
CA THR A 86 -12.79 0.98 15.71
C THR A 86 -12.70 -0.18 14.71
N VAL A 87 -12.55 0.13 13.41
CA VAL A 87 -12.44 -0.89 12.36
C VAL A 87 -11.10 -1.60 12.41
N VAL A 88 -10.00 -0.85 12.48
CA VAL A 88 -8.63 -1.39 12.48
C VAL A 88 -8.31 -2.14 13.77
N GLY A 89 -8.85 -1.70 14.91
CA GLY A 89 -8.70 -2.38 16.19
C GLY A 89 -9.43 -3.73 16.30
N CYS A 90 -10.11 -4.19 15.24
CA CYS A 90 -10.66 -5.55 15.16
C CYS A 90 -9.63 -6.59 14.64
N PHE A 91 -8.44 -6.14 14.25
CA PHE A 91 -7.36 -6.99 13.73
C PHE A 91 -6.22 -7.03 14.75
N GLU A 92 -5.69 -8.21 15.06
CA GLU A 92 -4.50 -8.36 15.90
C GLU A 92 -3.27 -7.82 15.18
N ALA A 93 -2.35 -7.19 15.92
CA ALA A 93 -1.02 -6.88 15.40
C ALA A 93 -0.32 -8.15 14.90
N PHE A 94 0.40 -8.05 13.78
CA PHE A 94 0.94 -9.23 13.10
C PHE A 94 2.31 -8.98 12.49
N ASP A 95 3.11 -10.04 12.41
CA ASP A 95 4.38 -10.00 11.68
C ASP A 95 4.14 -10.18 10.19
N CYS A 96 4.78 -9.33 9.40
CA CYS A 96 4.71 -9.37 7.95
C CYS A 96 6.10 -9.47 7.31
N ALA A 97 6.19 -10.22 6.22
CA ALA A 97 7.40 -10.29 5.40
C ALA A 97 7.12 -9.89 3.95
N PHE A 98 8.04 -9.12 3.37
CA PHE A 98 8.10 -8.80 1.95
C PHE A 98 9.25 -9.57 1.31
N ALA A 99 8.98 -10.79 0.86
CA ALA A 99 9.99 -11.71 0.33
C ALA A 99 10.10 -11.71 -1.19
N GLU A 100 9.10 -11.18 -1.89
CA GLU A 100 8.98 -11.26 -3.34
C GLU A 100 8.66 -9.90 -3.96
N THR A 101 9.25 -9.66 -5.13
CA THR A 101 8.86 -8.55 -6.00
C THR A 101 7.89 -9.06 -7.06
N ALA A 102 6.95 -8.21 -7.45
CA ALA A 102 6.03 -8.45 -8.55
C ALA A 102 5.77 -7.16 -9.33
N ARG A 103 5.02 -7.27 -10.43
CA ARG A 103 4.73 -6.16 -11.35
C ARG A 103 3.32 -6.23 -11.91
N PHE A 104 2.74 -5.07 -12.16
CA PHE A 104 1.58 -4.86 -13.04
C PHE A 104 1.66 -3.45 -13.61
N ASP A 105 1.18 -3.23 -14.84
CA ASP A 105 0.95 -1.89 -15.44
C ASP A 105 2.03 -0.82 -15.19
N GLY A 106 3.31 -1.18 -15.32
CA GLY A 106 4.44 -0.25 -15.12
C GLY A 106 4.80 0.04 -13.66
N VAL A 107 4.20 -0.68 -12.71
CA VAL A 107 4.47 -0.66 -11.28
C VAL A 107 5.36 -1.84 -10.91
N LEU A 108 6.47 -1.57 -10.22
CA LEU A 108 7.27 -2.56 -9.50
C LEU A 108 6.96 -2.44 -8.00
N TYR A 109 6.62 -3.55 -7.36
CA TYR A 109 6.22 -3.56 -5.96
C TYR A 109 6.71 -4.79 -5.20
N LEU A 110 6.66 -4.72 -3.87
CA LEU A 110 6.83 -5.86 -2.97
C LEU A 110 5.47 -6.41 -2.56
N SER A 111 5.31 -7.73 -2.64
CA SER A 111 4.10 -8.41 -2.16
C SER A 111 4.24 -8.72 -0.67
N PRO A 112 3.29 -8.34 0.20
CA PRO A 112 3.26 -8.84 1.56
C PRO A 112 2.94 -10.34 1.55
N ALA A 113 3.57 -11.11 2.44
CA ALA A 113 3.29 -12.54 2.60
C ALA A 113 1.94 -12.80 3.29
N GLN A 114 1.47 -11.84 4.08
CA GLN A 114 0.19 -11.81 4.79
C GLN A 114 -0.83 -10.94 4.01
N ASP A 115 -0.90 -11.10 2.68
CA ASP A 115 -1.75 -10.26 1.82
C ASP A 115 -3.24 -10.39 2.19
N GLU A 116 -3.64 -11.54 2.71
CA GLU A 116 -4.99 -11.81 3.18
C GLU A 116 -5.43 -10.87 4.31
N ILE A 117 -4.52 -10.49 5.22
CA ILE A 117 -4.85 -9.61 6.34
C ILE A 117 -5.05 -8.17 5.83
N PHE A 118 -4.16 -7.69 4.95
CA PHE A 118 -4.32 -6.38 4.33
C PHE A 118 -5.62 -6.28 3.50
N ARG A 119 -5.96 -7.33 2.74
CA ARG A 119 -7.26 -7.39 2.01
C ARG A 119 -8.44 -7.30 2.98
N ALA A 120 -8.40 -8.06 4.07
CA ALA A 120 -9.47 -8.05 5.05
C ALA A 120 -9.64 -6.67 5.74
N MET A 121 -8.53 -5.99 6.05
CA MET A 121 -8.54 -4.62 6.57
C MET A 121 -9.11 -3.63 5.55
N THR A 122 -8.65 -3.67 4.30
CA THR A 122 -9.17 -2.85 3.19
C THR A 122 -10.66 -3.06 3.00
N ASP A 123 -11.13 -4.29 2.98
CA ASP A 123 -12.56 -4.62 2.82
C ASP A 123 -13.39 -4.15 4.01
N ALA A 124 -12.86 -4.25 5.24
CA ALA A 124 -13.55 -3.76 6.43
C ALA A 124 -13.69 -2.24 6.42
N LEU A 125 -12.62 -1.53 6.03
CA LEU A 125 -12.65 -0.08 5.85
C LEU A 125 -13.60 0.33 4.73
N ALA A 126 -13.57 -0.35 3.58
CA ALA A 126 -14.48 -0.07 2.46
C ALA A 126 -15.95 -0.25 2.83
N ARG A 127 -16.27 -1.25 3.69
CA ARG A 127 -17.64 -1.43 4.22
C ARG A 127 -18.04 -0.33 5.20
N ALA A 128 -17.12 0.13 6.04
CA ALA A 128 -17.38 1.20 7.00
C ALA A 128 -17.47 2.59 6.34
N TYR A 129 -16.78 2.78 5.21
CA TYR A 129 -16.69 4.02 4.46
C TYR A 129 -17.09 3.81 2.99
N PRO A 130 -18.38 3.51 2.71
CA PRO A 130 -18.84 3.15 1.36
C PRO A 130 -18.69 4.29 0.34
N ASP A 131 -18.63 5.54 0.79
CA ASP A 131 -18.41 6.73 -0.06
C ASP A 131 -16.92 6.95 -0.41
N ASN A 132 -16.01 6.21 0.23
CA ASN A 132 -14.56 6.28 0.02
C ASN A 132 -13.98 4.88 -0.28
N PRO A 133 -14.45 4.18 -1.33
CA PRO A 133 -13.90 2.89 -1.70
C PRO A 133 -12.42 3.03 -2.11
N PRO A 134 -11.59 1.98 -1.92
CA PRO A 134 -10.19 2.03 -2.31
C PRO A 134 -10.04 2.38 -3.79
N TYR A 135 -9.14 3.32 -4.08
CA TYR A 135 -8.89 3.90 -5.40
C TYR A 135 -10.16 4.44 -6.08
N GLY A 136 -11.12 4.93 -5.30
CA GLY A 136 -12.40 5.43 -5.81
C GLY A 136 -13.24 4.36 -6.49
N GLY A 137 -13.04 3.07 -6.17
CA GLY A 137 -13.74 1.95 -6.80
C GLY A 137 -13.31 1.71 -8.26
N ARG A 138 -12.14 2.23 -8.64
CA ARG A 138 -11.58 2.08 -9.99
C ARG A 138 -11.26 0.64 -10.35
N TYR A 139 -10.87 -0.18 -9.37
CA TYR A 139 -10.38 -1.53 -9.59
C TYR A 139 -11.35 -2.55 -8.99
N ASP A 140 -11.68 -3.60 -9.74
CA ASP A 140 -12.55 -4.67 -9.22
C ASP A 140 -11.80 -5.59 -8.21
N ASP A 141 -10.46 -5.65 -8.29
CA ASP A 141 -9.59 -6.34 -7.32
C ASP A 141 -8.47 -5.39 -6.89
N VAL A 142 -8.36 -5.15 -5.58
CA VAL A 142 -7.31 -4.34 -4.98
C VAL A 142 -6.25 -5.28 -4.42
N VAL A 143 -5.07 -5.26 -5.03
CA VAL A 143 -3.92 -6.07 -4.60
C VAL A 143 -3.14 -5.29 -3.54
N PRO A 144 -2.99 -5.76 -2.29
CA PRO A 144 -2.10 -5.10 -1.35
C PRO A 144 -0.65 -5.20 -1.81
N HIS A 145 0.06 -4.08 -1.79
CA HIS A 145 1.43 -4.01 -2.24
C HIS A 145 2.17 -2.81 -1.64
N LEU A 146 3.50 -2.92 -1.58
CA LEU A 146 4.39 -1.78 -1.31
C LEU A 146 5.07 -1.38 -2.62
N THR A 147 4.68 -0.23 -3.17
CA THR A 147 5.26 0.29 -4.42
C THR A 147 6.72 0.70 -4.24
N VAL A 148 7.60 0.18 -5.10
CA VAL A 148 9.03 0.50 -5.14
C VAL A 148 9.31 1.57 -6.18
N ALA A 149 8.73 1.44 -7.38
CA ALA A 149 8.95 2.32 -8.50
C ALA A 149 7.83 2.19 -9.54
N GLU A 150 7.53 3.28 -10.23
CA GLU A 150 6.63 3.35 -11.37
C GLU A 150 7.39 3.87 -12.60
N SER A 151 7.26 3.19 -13.74
CA SER A 151 7.88 3.62 -14.99
C SER A 151 7.30 2.90 -16.20
N GLY A 152 7.15 3.62 -17.31
CA GLY A 152 6.94 3.01 -18.63
C GLY A 152 8.19 2.31 -19.19
N ASN A 153 9.36 2.48 -18.56
CA ASN A 153 10.61 1.84 -18.98
C ASN A 153 10.82 0.50 -18.26
N ALA A 154 10.48 -0.59 -18.95
CA ALA A 154 10.60 -1.95 -18.40
C ALA A 154 12.04 -2.35 -18.04
N ALA A 155 13.05 -1.84 -18.76
CA ALA A 155 14.46 -2.13 -18.49
C ALA A 155 14.95 -1.45 -17.21
N LEU A 156 14.50 -0.22 -16.94
CA LEU A 156 14.74 0.46 -15.67
C LEU A 156 14.15 -0.35 -14.50
N LEU A 157 12.88 -0.75 -14.61
CA LEU A 157 12.23 -1.57 -13.59
C LEU A 157 12.97 -2.91 -13.40
N ALA A 158 13.51 -3.53 -14.46
CA ALA A 158 14.35 -4.74 -14.38
C ALA A 158 15.64 -4.53 -13.59
N SER A 159 16.30 -3.38 -13.75
CA SER A 159 17.48 -3.06 -12.96
C SER A 159 17.16 -2.87 -11.49
N ILE A 160 16.14 -2.05 -11.18
CA ILE A 160 15.71 -1.78 -9.79
C ILE A 160 15.31 -3.09 -9.11
N GLU A 161 14.52 -3.92 -9.78
CA GLU A 161 14.05 -5.19 -9.22
C GLU A 161 15.20 -6.13 -8.85
N ARG A 162 16.25 -6.23 -9.68
CA ARG A 162 17.42 -7.08 -9.39
C ARG A 162 18.14 -6.60 -8.12
N GLU A 163 18.30 -5.30 -7.95
CA GLU A 163 18.95 -4.72 -6.78
C GLU A 163 18.11 -4.89 -5.51
N VAL A 164 16.79 -4.78 -5.63
CA VAL A 164 15.87 -4.95 -4.50
C VAL A 164 15.82 -6.43 -4.08
N ARG A 165 15.63 -7.35 -5.04
CA ARG A 165 15.56 -8.81 -4.78
C ARG A 165 16.78 -9.34 -4.03
N ALA A 166 17.97 -8.80 -4.27
CA ALA A 166 19.21 -9.24 -3.61
C ALA A 166 19.24 -8.99 -2.09
N ARG A 167 18.31 -8.18 -1.56
CA ARG A 167 18.27 -7.74 -0.15
C ARG A 167 16.96 -8.11 0.55
N LEU A 168 16.09 -8.88 -0.10
CA LEU A 168 14.88 -9.43 0.50
C LEU A 168 15.22 -10.70 1.32
N PRO A 169 14.41 -11.06 2.34
CA PRO A 169 13.15 -10.42 2.75
C PRO A 169 13.32 -9.18 3.63
N ILE A 170 12.36 -8.25 3.55
CA ILE A 170 12.13 -7.24 4.61
C ILE A 170 11.11 -7.81 5.58
N ALA A 171 11.42 -7.80 6.88
CA ALA A 171 10.47 -8.11 7.94
C ALA A 171 9.97 -6.82 8.59
N THR A 172 8.70 -6.79 8.99
CA THR A 172 8.08 -5.68 9.71
C THR A 172 7.04 -6.22 10.69
N HIS A 173 6.80 -5.48 11.77
CA HIS A 173 5.72 -5.76 12.71
C HIS A 173 4.60 -4.73 12.50
N VAL A 174 3.45 -5.17 12.02
CA VAL A 174 2.30 -4.31 11.74
C VAL A 174 1.45 -4.18 12.99
N ALA A 175 1.56 -3.03 13.65
CA ALA A 175 0.83 -2.72 14.88
C ALA A 175 -0.11 -1.51 14.76
N ALA A 176 -0.09 -0.79 13.63
CA ALA A 176 -0.96 0.37 13.43
C ALA A 176 -1.26 0.62 11.94
N ALA A 177 -2.36 1.30 11.69
CA ALA A 177 -2.63 1.99 10.44
C ALA A 177 -2.47 3.51 10.63
N SER A 178 -1.83 4.17 9.68
CA SER A 178 -1.60 5.61 9.68
C SER A 178 -2.63 6.32 8.79
N LEU A 179 -3.22 7.38 9.32
CA LEU A 179 -4.00 8.34 8.56
C LEU A 179 -3.05 9.43 8.06
N MET A 180 -2.83 9.46 6.76
CA MET A 180 -1.93 10.39 6.09
C MET A 180 -2.71 11.52 5.45
N HIS A 181 -2.14 12.71 5.41
CA HIS A 181 -2.69 13.85 4.70
C HIS A 181 -1.63 14.57 3.86
N PHE A 182 -2.07 15.18 2.75
CA PHE A 182 -1.22 15.95 1.87
C PHE A 182 -1.34 17.44 2.16
N VAL A 183 -0.35 18.00 2.86
CA VAL A 183 -0.33 19.39 3.32
C VAL A 183 0.99 20.06 2.95
N ASP A 184 0.93 21.31 2.47
CA ASP A 184 2.09 22.08 1.99
C ASP A 184 2.93 21.33 0.92
N GLY A 185 2.28 20.59 0.03
CA GLY A 185 2.94 19.83 -1.02
C GLY A 185 3.67 18.57 -0.52
N ARG A 186 3.37 18.09 0.69
CA ARG A 186 3.98 16.89 1.26
C ARG A 186 2.97 16.00 1.95
N TRP A 187 3.18 14.69 1.83
CA TRP A 187 2.51 13.72 2.70
C TRP A 187 3.09 13.81 4.11
N ARG A 188 2.20 13.88 5.11
CA ARG A 188 2.54 13.81 6.53
C ARG A 188 1.59 12.86 7.23
N GLU A 189 2.04 12.27 8.32
CA GLU A 189 1.17 11.51 9.20
C GLU A 189 0.35 12.49 10.04
N HIS A 190 -0.98 12.41 9.93
CA HIS A 190 -1.87 13.13 10.82
C HIS A 190 -1.93 12.43 12.18
N THR A 191 -2.15 11.10 12.16
CA THR A 191 -2.14 10.25 13.34
C THR A 191 -2.05 8.78 12.93
N SER A 192 -1.83 7.89 13.90
CA SER A 192 -1.96 6.44 13.72
C SER A 192 -2.95 5.87 14.71
N VAL A 193 -3.61 4.79 14.30
CA VAL A 193 -4.53 4.01 15.13
C VAL A 193 -4.02 2.59 15.25
N ALA A 194 -4.00 2.08 16.48
CA ALA A 194 -3.45 0.76 16.77
C ALA A 194 -4.36 -0.36 16.28
N LEU A 195 -3.72 -1.45 15.87
CA LEU A 195 -4.34 -2.78 15.83
C LEU A 195 -4.45 -3.30 17.29
N ALA A 196 -5.22 -4.38 17.49
CA ALA A 196 -5.41 -5.03 18.79
C ALA A 196 -4.14 -5.73 19.30
#